data_AF-A0A7Y8ICD5-F1
#
_entry.id   AF-A0A7Y8ICD5-F1
#
_cell.length_a   1.000
_cell.length_b   1.000
_cell.length_c   1.000
_cell.angle_alpha   90.00
_cell.angle_beta   90.00
_cell.angle_gamma   90.00
#
_symmetry.space_group_name_H-M   'P 1'
#
loop_
_entity.id
_entity.type
_entity.pdbx_description
1 polymer ?
#
loop_
_entity_poly.entity_id
_entity_poly.type
_entity_poly.pdbx_seq_one_letter_code
_entity_poly.pdbx_strand_id
1 'polypeptide(L)'
;MDRGSMDKGMFAFVSFILLVITLIPASDSWSQKADPTIVDFKLQPLYRAAMLTWKTKSQFKAGSSVQILRADTFEEGPYQEVAIVPLTPDKNSYEYVDKSMGSESKYYYKLVIKETGESFGPLPTRPYFSPPATRLQPPFRSESSV
;
A
#
# COMPACT_ATOMS: atom_id res chain seq x y z
N MET A 1 49.31 37.24 -53.86
CA MET A 1 48.79 36.05 -53.15
C MET A 1 49.27 36.14 -51.72
N ASP A 2 48.43 36.54 -50.78
CA ASP A 2 48.39 35.89 -49.47
C ASP A 2 47.04 36.18 -48.79
N ARG A 3 46.51 35.15 -48.14
CA ARG A 3 45.21 35.10 -47.47
C ARG A 3 45.44 35.31 -45.97
N GLY A 4 44.49 35.98 -45.36
CA GLY A 4 43.97 35.51 -44.08
C GLY A 4 44.10 36.49 -42.93
N SER A 5 42.96 36.86 -42.38
CA SER A 5 42.52 36.24 -41.12
C SER A 5 41.36 37.07 -40.57
N MET A 6 40.16 36.83 -41.10
CA MET A 6 38.91 37.26 -40.49
C MET A 6 38.38 36.13 -39.59
N ASP A 7 37.99 36.54 -38.39
CA ASP A 7 36.88 35.99 -37.61
C ASP A 7 37.04 34.61 -36.95
N LYS A 8 38.01 34.52 -36.03
CA LYS A 8 38.09 33.43 -35.04
C LYS A 8 37.17 33.61 -33.82
N GLY A 9 36.38 34.69 -33.75
CA GLY A 9 35.67 35.06 -32.51
C GLY A 9 34.21 34.64 -32.42
N MET A 10 33.53 34.34 -33.54
CA MET A 10 32.05 34.34 -33.56
C MET A 10 31.40 32.97 -33.85
N PHE A 11 32.17 31.88 -33.86
CA PHE A 11 31.62 30.53 -34.07
C PHE A 11 31.66 29.63 -32.83
N ALA A 12 32.40 30.01 -31.78
CA ALA A 12 32.57 29.15 -30.61
C ALA A 12 31.40 29.19 -29.61
N PHE A 13 30.59 30.26 -29.60
CA PHE A 13 29.58 30.45 -28.56
C PHE A 13 28.23 29.77 -28.87
N VAL A 14 27.92 29.54 -30.14
CA VAL A 14 26.62 28.97 -30.54
C VAL A 14 26.61 27.44 -30.48
N SER A 15 27.78 26.78 -30.57
CA SER A 15 27.88 25.31 -30.46
C SER A 15 27.73 24.78 -29.04
N PHE A 16 27.96 25.59 -28.00
CA PHE A 16 27.92 25.09 -26.63
C PHE A 16 26.48 24.95 -26.09
N ILE A 17 25.52 25.72 -26.61
CA ILE A 17 24.11 25.63 -26.18
C ILE A 17 23.39 24.43 -26.82
N LEU A 18 23.85 23.94 -27.98
CA LEU A 18 23.24 22.77 -28.62
C LEU A 18 23.66 21.42 -28.00
N LEU A 19 24.76 21.38 -27.23
CA LEU A 19 25.28 20.14 -26.65
C LEU A 19 24.63 19.76 -25.31
N VAL A 20 23.84 20.65 -24.69
CA VAL A 20 23.19 20.37 -23.39
C VAL A 20 21.83 19.66 -23.57
N ILE A 21 21.24 19.68 -24.77
CA ILE A 21 19.89 19.14 -25.00
C ILE A 21 19.91 17.64 -25.39
N THR A 22 21.04 17.08 -25.80
CA THR A 22 21.13 15.68 -26.27
C THR A 22 21.44 14.65 -25.18
N LEU A 23 21.58 15.08 -23.92
CA LEU A 23 21.89 14.20 -22.79
C LEU A 23 20.78 14.14 -21.73
N ILE A 24 19.52 14.26 -22.16
CA ILE A 24 18.39 13.81 -21.36
C ILE A 24 18.03 12.42 -21.88
N PRO A 25 18.36 11.32 -21.19
CA PRO A 25 17.69 10.06 -21.48
C PRO A 25 16.20 10.30 -21.23
N ALA A 26 15.42 10.31 -22.31
CA ALA A 26 13.97 10.24 -22.24
C ALA A 26 13.60 8.88 -21.66
N SER A 27 13.60 8.80 -20.34
CA SER A 27 12.84 7.79 -19.61
C SER A 27 11.85 8.52 -18.72
N ASP A 28 11.02 9.38 -19.33
CA ASP A 28 9.63 9.42 -18.94
C ASP A 28 9.07 8.03 -19.24
N SER A 29 9.29 7.12 -18.30
CA SER A 29 8.49 5.92 -18.16
C SER A 29 7.08 6.43 -17.93
N TRP A 30 6.38 6.66 -19.03
CA TRP A 30 4.94 6.78 -19.07
C TRP A 30 4.44 5.63 -18.23
N SER A 31 4.09 5.91 -16.98
CA SER A 31 3.61 4.90 -16.07
C SER A 31 2.25 4.54 -16.64
N GLN A 32 2.21 3.49 -17.47
CA GLN A 32 1.02 2.68 -17.65
C GLN A 32 0.73 2.16 -16.25
N LYS A 33 0.02 2.98 -15.47
CA LYS A 33 -0.45 2.61 -14.15
C LYS A 33 -1.48 1.54 -14.43
N ALA A 34 -1.01 0.30 -14.49
CA ALA A 34 -1.84 -0.87 -14.66
C ALA A 34 -2.94 -0.78 -13.61
N ASP A 35 -4.14 -1.17 -14.02
CA ASP A 35 -5.30 -1.13 -13.15
C ASP A 35 -5.01 -1.99 -11.91
N PRO A 36 -5.21 -1.47 -10.69
CA PRO A 36 -4.73 -2.15 -9.50
C PRO A 36 -5.45 -3.48 -9.30
N THR A 37 -4.70 -4.53 -8.97
CA THR A 37 -5.27 -5.87 -8.81
C THR A 37 -6.14 -5.99 -7.57
N ILE A 38 -5.68 -5.41 -6.46
CA ILE A 38 -6.44 -5.31 -5.20
C ILE A 38 -7.14 -3.97 -5.13
N VAL A 39 -8.39 -4.01 -4.69
CA VAL A 39 -9.22 -2.83 -4.44
C VAL A 39 -9.89 -2.97 -3.08
N ASP A 40 -10.36 -1.85 -2.52
CA ASP A 40 -11.15 -1.85 -1.28
C ASP A 40 -10.41 -2.48 -0.08
N PHE A 41 -9.07 -2.33 0.00
CA PHE A 41 -8.30 -2.80 1.15
C PHE A 41 -8.65 -1.96 2.39
N LYS A 42 -9.11 -2.65 3.43
CA LYS A 42 -9.58 -2.08 4.69
C LYS A 42 -9.04 -2.86 5.88
N LEU A 43 -8.91 -2.13 7.00
CA LEU A 43 -8.58 -2.68 8.30
C LEU A 43 -9.71 -2.41 9.28
N GLN A 44 -10.01 -3.43 10.08
CA GLN A 44 -10.91 -3.30 11.21
C GLN A 44 -10.22 -3.81 12.48
N PRO A 45 -10.06 -2.96 13.51
CA PRO A 45 -9.56 -3.41 14.80
C PRO A 45 -10.59 -4.32 15.48
N LEU A 46 -10.12 -5.44 16.04
CA LEU A 46 -10.90 -6.38 16.83
C LEU A 46 -10.29 -6.47 18.25
N TYR A 47 -10.95 -7.20 19.15
CA TYR A 47 -10.39 -7.50 20.47
C TYR A 47 -9.17 -8.41 20.32
N ARG A 48 -7.97 -7.89 20.64
CA ARG A 48 -6.67 -8.54 20.50
C ARG A 48 -6.37 -9.10 19.11
N ALA A 49 -6.96 -8.52 18.08
CA ALA A 49 -6.80 -8.94 16.69
C ALA A 49 -7.04 -7.78 15.72
N ALA A 50 -6.68 -7.96 14.45
CA ALA A 50 -7.13 -7.09 13.36
C ALA A 50 -7.66 -7.93 12.21
N MET A 51 -8.75 -7.47 11.64
CA MET A 51 -9.32 -8.04 10.44
C MET A 51 -8.92 -7.21 9.24
N LEU A 52 -8.34 -7.87 8.26
CA LEU A 52 -7.96 -7.35 6.97
C LEU A 52 -9.01 -7.81 5.97
N THR A 53 -9.61 -6.87 5.25
CA THR A 53 -10.53 -7.19 4.15
C THR A 53 -10.08 -6.51 2.88
N TRP A 54 -10.16 -7.21 1.76
CA TRP A 54 -9.84 -6.64 0.46
C TRP A 54 -10.62 -7.35 -0.63
N LYS A 55 -10.72 -6.69 -1.78
CA LYS A 55 -11.32 -7.27 -2.98
C LYS A 55 -10.28 -7.35 -4.08
N THR A 56 -10.50 -8.25 -5.03
CA THR A 56 -9.66 -8.39 -6.21
C THR A 56 -10.49 -8.11 -7.46
N LYS A 57 -9.88 -7.45 -8.45
CA LYS A 57 -10.45 -7.42 -9.80
C LYS A 57 -10.37 -8.83 -10.40
N SER A 58 -11.26 -9.16 -11.33
CA SER A 58 -11.36 -10.50 -11.96
C SER A 58 -10.17 -10.88 -12.87
N GLN A 59 -9.16 -10.01 -12.99
CA GLN A 59 -8.01 -10.18 -13.88
C GLN A 59 -6.73 -10.32 -13.05
N PHE A 60 -6.49 -11.50 -12.50
CA PHE A 60 -5.19 -11.87 -11.91
C PHE A 60 -4.73 -13.21 -12.44
N LYS A 61 -3.43 -13.44 -12.40
CA LYS A 61 -2.82 -14.69 -12.87
C LYS A 61 -3.32 -15.84 -12.00
N ALA A 62 -3.76 -16.93 -12.64
CA ALA A 62 -4.13 -18.14 -11.91
C ALA A 62 -2.94 -18.63 -11.06
N GLY A 63 -3.22 -18.99 -9.81
CA GLY A 63 -2.18 -19.36 -8.83
C GLY A 63 -1.51 -18.18 -8.13
N SER A 64 -2.01 -16.94 -8.32
CA SER A 64 -1.53 -15.79 -7.58
C SER A 64 -1.82 -15.87 -6.08
N SER A 65 -1.00 -15.18 -5.30
CA SER A 65 -1.14 -15.14 -3.84
C SER A 65 -0.85 -13.75 -3.27
N VAL A 66 -1.56 -13.41 -2.20
CA VAL A 66 -1.36 -12.18 -1.44
C VAL A 66 -0.54 -12.50 -0.20
N GLN A 67 0.62 -11.91 -0.12
CA GLN A 67 1.45 -11.86 1.08
C GLN A 67 0.96 -10.73 1.98
N ILE A 68 0.65 -11.06 3.23
CA ILE A 68 0.23 -10.11 4.25
C ILE A 68 1.44 -9.82 5.13
N LEU A 69 1.79 -8.54 5.20
CA LEU A 69 2.96 -8.05 5.91
C LEU A 69 2.53 -7.09 7.01
N ARG A 70 3.16 -7.19 8.19
CA ARG A 70 2.90 -6.33 9.36
C ARG A 70 4.17 -5.68 9.91
N ALA A 71 4.07 -4.43 10.34
CA ALA A 71 5.08 -3.74 11.16
C ALA A 71 4.47 -3.24 12.48
N ASP A 72 5.21 -3.33 13.58
CA ASP A 72 4.69 -3.16 14.95
C ASP A 72 4.98 -1.77 15.56
N THR A 73 5.70 -0.89 14.85
CA THR A 73 6.28 0.34 15.44
C THR A 73 5.98 1.62 14.65
N PHE A 74 6.28 1.63 13.35
CA PHE A 74 6.07 2.77 12.45
C PHE A 74 5.87 2.28 11.01
N GLU A 75 5.41 3.18 10.14
CA GLU A 75 4.93 2.87 8.79
C GLU A 75 6.00 2.25 7.88
N GLU A 76 7.24 2.73 7.97
CA GLU A 76 8.41 2.22 7.24
C GLU A 76 9.19 1.17 8.05
N GLY A 77 8.59 0.62 9.10
CA GLY A 77 9.23 -0.34 9.97
C GLY A 77 9.60 -1.66 9.26
N PRO A 78 10.38 -2.52 9.93
CA PRO A 78 10.67 -3.85 9.40
C PRO A 78 9.38 -4.67 9.31
N TYR A 79 8.95 -4.94 8.08
CA TYR A 79 7.76 -5.73 7.81
C TYR A 79 8.05 -7.22 7.96
N GLN A 80 7.19 -7.92 8.69
CA GLN A 80 7.21 -9.37 8.85
C GLN A 80 6.02 -9.99 8.14
N GLU A 81 6.22 -11.16 7.53
CA GLU A 81 5.14 -11.95 6.95
C GLU A 81 4.30 -12.60 8.05
N VAL A 82 3.00 -12.30 8.04
CA VAL A 82 2.04 -12.90 8.96
C VAL A 82 1.19 -13.98 8.30
N ALA A 83 0.98 -13.89 6.98
CA ALA A 83 0.25 -14.89 6.21
C ALA A 83 0.48 -14.77 4.71
N ILE A 84 0.19 -15.86 4.00
CA ILE A 84 0.03 -15.90 2.54
C ILE A 84 -1.37 -16.43 2.25
N VAL A 85 -2.16 -15.67 1.48
CA VAL A 85 -3.52 -16.02 1.10
C VAL A 85 -3.57 -16.29 -0.40
N PRO A 86 -3.89 -17.52 -0.84
CA PRO A 86 -4.02 -17.81 -2.27
C PRO A 86 -5.26 -17.11 -2.84
N LEU A 87 -5.11 -16.56 -4.04
CA LEU A 87 -6.20 -15.97 -4.80
C LEU A 87 -6.84 -17.02 -5.70
N THR A 88 -8.16 -17.11 -5.67
CA THR A 88 -8.96 -18.02 -6.49
C THR A 88 -9.80 -17.21 -7.47
N PRO A 89 -9.77 -17.51 -8.79
CA PRO A 89 -10.50 -16.73 -9.81
C PRO A 89 -11.99 -16.50 -9.52
N ASP A 90 -12.65 -17.47 -8.87
CA ASP A 90 -14.08 -17.42 -8.57
C ASP A 90 -14.43 -16.59 -7.32
N LYS A 91 -13.43 -16.07 -6.62
CA LYS A 91 -13.57 -15.28 -5.38
C LYS A 91 -12.96 -13.91 -5.57
N ASN A 92 -13.77 -12.88 -5.31
CA ASN A 92 -13.37 -11.49 -5.45
C ASN A 92 -13.26 -10.73 -4.12
N SER A 93 -13.58 -11.37 -2.99
CA SER A 93 -13.59 -10.74 -1.65
C SER A 93 -12.89 -11.66 -0.66
N TYR A 94 -11.94 -11.11 0.08
CA TYR A 94 -11.07 -11.85 0.96
C TYR A 94 -11.06 -11.22 2.35
N GLU A 95 -10.86 -12.07 3.34
CA GLU A 95 -10.78 -11.71 4.74
C GLU A 95 -9.66 -12.52 5.39
N TYR A 96 -8.88 -11.86 6.24
CA TYR A 96 -7.89 -12.49 7.09
C TYR A 96 -7.89 -11.83 8.47
N VAL A 97 -7.85 -12.64 9.53
CA VAL A 97 -7.82 -12.16 10.91
C VAL A 97 -6.46 -12.47 11.52
N ASP A 98 -5.68 -11.43 11.78
CA ASP A 98 -4.43 -11.54 12.50
C ASP A 98 -4.68 -11.53 14.01
N LYS A 99 -4.37 -12.66 14.67
CA LYS A 99 -4.48 -12.86 16.12
C LYS A 99 -3.11 -12.89 16.81
N SER A 100 -2.02 -12.68 16.08
CA SER A 100 -0.64 -12.77 16.58
C SER A 100 -0.13 -11.45 17.19
N MET A 101 -1.05 -10.57 17.57
CA MET A 101 -0.75 -9.24 18.12
C MET A 101 -0.21 -9.38 19.54
N GLY A 102 1.03 -8.92 19.78
CA GLY A 102 1.70 -9.09 21.08
C GLY A 102 1.40 -8.00 22.11
N SER A 103 1.10 -6.79 21.65
CA SER A 103 0.96 -5.60 22.51
C SER A 103 -0.13 -4.66 22.04
N GLU A 104 -0.60 -3.81 22.96
CA GLU A 104 -1.46 -2.67 22.63
C GLU A 104 -0.63 -1.58 21.94
N SER A 105 -0.36 -1.79 20.66
CA SER A 105 0.46 -0.90 19.83
C SER A 105 -0.28 -0.56 18.53
N LYS A 106 0.23 0.46 17.83
CA LYS A 106 -0.21 0.72 16.46
C LYS A 106 0.56 -0.20 15.53
N TYR A 107 -0.17 -0.94 14.70
CA TYR A 107 0.38 -1.83 13.69
C TYR A 107 0.11 -1.26 12.30
N TYR A 108 0.97 -1.57 11.35
CA TYR A 108 0.86 -1.16 9.96
C TYR A 108 0.82 -2.40 9.09
N TYR A 109 -0.20 -2.52 8.24
CA TYR A 109 -0.36 -3.66 7.34
C TYR A 109 -0.23 -3.23 5.89
N LYS A 110 0.47 -4.05 5.11
CA LYS A 110 0.49 -3.95 3.66
C LYS A 110 0.23 -5.31 3.03
N LEU A 111 -0.38 -5.30 1.85
CA LEU A 111 -0.60 -6.48 1.03
C LEU A 111 0.35 -6.43 -0.16
N VAL A 112 1.01 -7.54 -0.48
CA VAL A 112 1.88 -7.66 -1.66
C VAL A 112 1.44 -8.86 -2.47
N ILE A 113 1.19 -8.68 -3.77
CA ILE A 113 0.96 -9.81 -4.68
C ILE A 113 2.31 -10.41 -5.04
N LYS A 114 2.56 -11.68 -4.67
CA LYS A 114 3.89 -12.29 -4.81
C LYS A 114 4.38 -12.35 -6.24
N GLU A 115 3.46 -12.48 -7.20
CA GLU A 115 3.81 -12.69 -8.60
C GLU A 115 4.06 -11.40 -9.38
N THR A 116 3.46 -10.27 -8.95
CA THR A 116 3.61 -8.97 -9.61
C THR A 116 4.45 -7.99 -8.80
N GLY A 117 4.63 -8.23 -7.50
CA GLY A 117 5.25 -7.28 -6.57
C GLY A 117 4.38 -6.07 -6.26
N GLU A 118 3.12 -6.04 -6.72
CA GLU A 118 2.20 -4.94 -6.49
C GLU A 118 1.86 -4.85 -5.00
N SER A 119 2.04 -3.66 -4.41
CA SER A 119 1.88 -3.41 -2.98
C SER A 119 0.72 -2.46 -2.69
N PHE A 120 -0.02 -2.74 -1.62
CA PHE A 120 -1.20 -1.98 -1.19
C PHE A 120 -1.13 -1.61 0.28
N GLY A 121 -1.51 -0.38 0.61
CA GLY A 121 -1.26 0.23 1.90
C GLY A 121 0.11 0.95 1.92
N PRO A 122 0.74 1.09 3.09
CA PRO A 122 0.33 0.52 4.38
C PRO A 122 -0.90 1.20 4.98
N LEU A 123 -1.67 0.44 5.76
CA LEU A 123 -2.79 0.95 6.55
C LEU A 123 -2.53 0.75 8.04
N PRO A 124 -2.77 1.77 8.89
CA PRO A 124 -2.59 1.64 10.33
C PRO A 124 -3.83 1.00 10.99
N THR A 125 -3.60 0.22 12.06
CA THR A 125 -4.66 -0.26 12.95
C THR A 125 -4.15 -0.34 14.39
N ARG A 126 -5.06 -0.22 15.36
CA ARG A 126 -4.76 -0.39 16.79
C ARG A 126 -5.83 -1.31 17.38
N PRO A 127 -5.52 -2.58 17.68
CA PRO A 127 -6.46 -3.52 18.27
C PRO A 127 -6.96 -3.04 19.63
N TYR A 128 -8.15 -3.49 20.01
CA TYR A 128 -8.70 -3.25 21.33
C TYR A 128 -8.14 -4.27 22.33
N PHE A 129 -7.60 -3.81 23.46
CA PHE A 129 -7.13 -4.67 24.54
C PHE A 129 -8.05 -4.66 25.76
N SER A 130 -8.99 -3.72 25.81
CA SER A 130 -10.09 -3.71 26.75
C SER A 130 -11.36 -4.24 26.08
N PRO A 131 -12.10 -5.17 26.72
CA PRO A 131 -13.41 -5.55 26.20
C PRO A 131 -14.31 -4.31 26.11
N PRO A 132 -15.23 -4.25 25.14
CA PRO A 132 -16.19 -3.17 25.06
C PRO A 132 -16.94 -3.06 26.39
N ALA A 133 -17.06 -1.84 26.93
CA ALA A 133 -17.74 -1.61 28.19
C ALA A 133 -19.23 -1.97 28.04
N THR A 134 -19.61 -3.17 28.48
CA THR A 134 -21.01 -3.57 28.56
C THR A 134 -21.69 -2.69 29.61
N ARG A 135 -22.47 -1.69 29.18
CA ARG A 135 -23.39 -1.00 30.07
C ARG A 135 -24.56 -1.96 30.33
N LEU A 136 -24.51 -2.70 31.44
CA LEU A 136 -25.68 -3.38 31.97
C LEU A 136 -26.72 -2.31 32.27
N GLN A 137 -27.73 -2.17 31.42
CA GLN A 137 -28.88 -1.33 31.69
C GLN A 137 -29.72 -2.11 32.73
N PRO A 138 -29.87 -1.62 33.98
CA PRO A 138 -30.73 -2.30 34.93
C PRO A 138 -32.17 -2.33 34.37
N PRO A 139 -32.92 -3.43 34.59
CA PRO A 139 -34.29 -3.49 34.12
C PRO A 139 -35.10 -2.33 34.73
N PHE A 140 -35.82 -1.60 33.87
CA PHE A 140 -36.77 -0.58 34.31
C PHE A 140 -37.79 -1.23 35.23
N ARG A 141 -37.77 -0.88 36.52
CA ARG A 141 -38.81 -1.27 37.47
C ARG A 141 -40.00 -0.33 37.23
N SER A 142 -40.99 -0.80 36.47
CA SER A 142 -42.29 -0.13 36.43
C SER A 142 -42.93 -0.27 37.81
N GLU A 143 -42.93 0.81 38.60
CA GLU A 143 -43.77 0.89 39.79
C GLU A 143 -45.24 0.85 39.33
N SER A 144 -45.90 -0.24 39.67
CA SER A 144 -47.36 -0.37 39.61
C SER A 144 -47.95 0.51 40.71
N SER A 145 -48.49 1.67 40.34
CA SER A 145 -49.35 2.45 41.23
C SER A 145 -50.67 1.71 41.42
N VAL A 146 -50.97 1.38 42.68
CA VAL A 146 -52.31 1.00 43.18
C VAL A 146 -53.08 2.27 43.49
#